data_AF-H3HB23-F1
#
_entry.id   AF-H3HB23-F1
#
_cell.length_a   1.000
_cell.length_b   1.000
_cell.length_c   1.000
_cell.angle_alpha   90.00
_cell.angle_beta   90.00
_cell.angle_gamma   90.00
#
_symmetry.space_group_name_H-M   'P 1'
#
loop_
_entity.id
_entity.type
_entity.pdbx_description
1 polymer ?
#
loop_
_entity_poly.entity_id
_entity_poly.type
_entity_poly.pdbx_seq_one_letter_code
_entity_poly.pdbx_strand_id
1 'polypeptide(L)'
;MGVFTPSPTINYNFVAGVYAFFTALCALLSVLHFYSSQLEGFYIVLVPFVPCFLWSLVVRQRWLQQEQKTDGMTDESKKDK
;
A
#
# COMPACT_ATOMS: atom_id res chain seq x y z
N MET A 1 -4.31 12.56 14.38
CA MET A 1 -3.82 11.93 13.13
C MET A 1 -5.02 11.34 12.42
N GLY A 2 -5.28 11.72 11.17
CA GLY A 2 -6.41 11.16 10.41
C GLY A 2 -6.08 9.77 9.89
N VAL A 3 -7.10 8.92 9.71
CA VAL A 3 -6.96 7.52 9.23
C VAL A 3 -6.29 7.42 7.86
N PHE A 4 -6.28 8.50 7.07
CA PHE A 4 -5.64 8.56 5.74
C PHE A 4 -4.48 9.56 5.69
N THR A 5 -4.03 10.07 6.85
CA THR A 5 -2.89 10.98 6.90
C THR A 5 -1.59 10.16 6.88
N PRO A 6 -0.71 10.34 5.89
CA PRO A 6 0.55 9.61 5.84
C PRO A 6 1.50 10.06 6.96
N SER A 7 2.26 9.12 7.51
CA SER A 7 3.37 9.42 8.41
C SER A 7 4.62 9.78 7.60
N PRO A 8 5.37 10.84 7.95
CA PRO A 8 6.59 11.22 7.23
C PRO A 8 7.73 10.19 7.39
N THR A 9 7.66 9.30 8.38
CA THR A 9 8.70 8.30 8.67
C THR A 9 8.50 6.96 7.97
N ILE A 10 7.37 6.78 7.26
CA ILE A 10 6.99 5.50 6.67
C ILE A 10 7.19 5.54 5.16
N ASN A 11 7.90 4.55 4.61
CA ASN A 11 8.01 4.36 3.17
C ASN A 11 6.75 3.64 2.64
N TYR A 12 5.82 4.40 2.06
CA TYR A 12 4.57 3.85 1.54
C TYR A 12 4.72 3.06 0.23
N ASN A 13 5.85 3.17 -0.50
CA ASN A 13 6.14 2.27 -1.62
C ASN A 13 6.37 0.84 -1.12
N PHE A 14 7.15 0.68 -0.05
CA PHE A 14 7.40 -0.63 0.57
C PHE A 14 6.11 -1.24 1.13
N VAL A 15 5.34 -0.46 1.90
CA VAL A 15 4.07 -0.91 2.50
C VAL A 15 3.09 -1.38 1.41
N ALA A 16 2.88 -0.57 0.37
CA ALA A 16 1.99 -0.94 -0.73
C ALA A 16 2.49 -2.19 -1.47
N GLY A 17 3.81 -2.35 -1.65
CA GLY A 17 4.40 -3.53 -2.29
C GLY A 17 4.18 -4.82 -1.49
N VAL A 18 4.37 -4.79 -0.17
CA VAL A 18 4.13 -5.95 0.70
C VAL A 18 2.66 -6.35 0.67
N TYR A 19 1.74 -5.38 0.81
CA TYR A 19 0.32 -5.67 0.77
C TYR A 19 -0.16 -6.14 -0.61
N ALA A 20 0.42 -5.60 -1.70
CA ALA A 20 0.16 -6.08 -3.05
C ALA A 20 0.57 -7.55 -3.20
N PHE A 21 1.77 -7.92 -2.72
CA PHE A 21 2.28 -9.28 -2.79
C PHE A 21 1.35 -10.27 -2.08
N PHE A 22 0.98 -10.00 -0.83
CA PHE A 22 0.10 -10.91 -0.07
C PHE A 22 -1.34 -10.91 -0.58
N THR A 23 -1.83 -9.80 -1.14
CA THR A 23 -3.12 -9.76 -1.83
C THR A 23 -3.09 -10.64 -3.09
N ALA A 24 -2.01 -10.59 -3.88
CA ALA A 24 -1.83 -11.46 -5.03
C ALA A 24 -1.72 -12.94 -4.63
N LEU A 25 -0.99 -13.23 -3.55
CA LEU A 25 -0.91 -14.59 -2.98
C LEU A 25 -2.27 -15.08 -2.47
N CYS A 26 -3.06 -14.20 -1.85
CA CYS A 26 -4.44 -14.49 -1.45
C CYS A 26 -5.27 -14.88 -2.67
N ALA A 27 -5.23 -14.10 -3.74
CA ALA A 27 -5.96 -14.38 -4.98
C ALA A 27 -5.50 -15.71 -5.60
N LEU A 28 -4.18 -15.97 -5.63
CA LEU A 28 -3.62 -17.21 -6.14
C LEU A 28 -4.14 -18.42 -5.34
N LEU A 29 -4.05 -18.39 -4.01
CA LEU A 29 -4.55 -19.48 -3.15
C LEU A 29 -6.07 -19.62 -3.23
N SER A 30 -6.80 -18.52 -3.40
CA SER A 30 -8.25 -18.51 -3.62
C SER A 30 -8.64 -19.13 -4.96
N VAL A 31 -7.73 -19.22 -5.93
CA VAL A 31 -7.97 -19.95 -7.18
C VAL A 31 -7.52 -21.41 -7.03
N LEU A 32 -6.35 -21.63 -6.44
CA LEU A 32 -5.76 -22.97 -6.27
C LEU A 32 -6.61 -23.90 -5.39
N HIS A 33 -7.39 -23.38 -4.45
CA HIS A 33 -8.25 -24.21 -3.61
C HIS A 33 -9.31 -25.00 -4.41
N PHE A 34 -9.68 -24.55 -5.63
CA PHE A 34 -10.59 -25.30 -6.52
C PHE A 34 -9.92 -26.52 -7.17
N TYR A 35 -8.59 -26.59 -7.16
CA TYR A 35 -7.80 -27.64 -7.80
C TYR A 35 -7.20 -28.62 -6.80
N SER A 36 -7.06 -28.25 -5.53
CA SER A 36 -6.51 -29.11 -4.48
C SER A 36 -7.21 -28.87 -3.15
N SER A 37 -7.84 -29.91 -2.61
CA SER A 37 -8.47 -29.90 -1.28
C SER A 37 -7.47 -29.68 -0.14
N GLN A 38 -6.17 -29.94 -0.36
CA GLN A 38 -5.13 -29.65 0.63
C GLN A 38 -4.96 -28.14 0.89
N LEU A 39 -5.40 -27.29 -0.05
CA LEU A 39 -5.29 -25.83 0.04
C LEU A 39 -6.61 -25.17 0.46
N GLU A 40 -7.60 -25.97 0.87
CA GLU A 40 -8.90 -25.46 1.28
C GLU A 40 -8.76 -24.47 2.45
N GLY A 41 -9.24 -23.25 2.24
CA GLY A 41 -9.25 -22.20 3.26
C GLY A 41 -7.91 -21.49 3.53
N PHE A 42 -6.81 -21.89 2.88
CA PHE A 42 -5.48 -21.28 3.14
C PHE A 42 -5.46 -19.77 2.85
N TYR A 43 -6.23 -19.34 1.84
CA TYR A 43 -6.34 -17.94 1.47
C TYR A 43 -6.99 -17.07 2.57
N ILE A 44 -7.79 -17.64 3.49
CA ILE A 44 -8.53 -16.90 4.51
C ILE A 44 -7.58 -16.12 5.42
N VAL A 45 -6.41 -16.69 5.73
CA VAL A 45 -5.38 -16.03 6.54
C VAL A 45 -4.85 -14.75 5.87
N LEU A 46 -4.94 -14.67 4.54
CA LEU A 46 -4.47 -13.54 3.75
C LEU A 46 -5.58 -12.53 3.41
N VAL A 47 -6.85 -12.82 3.71
CA VAL A 47 -7.98 -11.90 3.44
C VAL A 47 -7.79 -10.50 4.05
N PRO A 48 -7.23 -10.32 5.28
CA PRO A 48 -7.00 -8.99 5.84
C PRO A 48 -6.05 -8.12 5.00
N PHE A 49 -5.19 -8.70 4.15
CA PHE A 49 -4.29 -7.93 3.31
C PHE A 49 -5.01 -7.17 2.20
N VAL A 50 -6.19 -7.62 1.76
CA VAL A 50 -6.98 -6.96 0.70
C VAL A 50 -7.44 -5.55 1.11
N PRO A 51 -8.17 -5.34 2.23
CA PRO A 51 -8.55 -3.99 2.65
C PRO A 51 -7.33 -3.15 3.03
N CYS A 52 -6.28 -3.75 3.61
CA CYS A 52 -5.03 -3.06 3.91
C CYS A 52 -4.31 -2.57 2.64
N PHE A 53 -4.32 -3.36 1.57
CA PHE A 53 -3.76 -2.97 0.28
C PHE A 53 -4.49 -1.76 -0.29
N LEU A 54 -5.83 -1.82 -0.35
CA LEU A 54 -6.66 -0.69 -0.84
C LEU A 54 -6.39 0.58 -0.03
N TRP A 55 -6.36 0.47 1.31
CA TRP A 55 -6.03 1.60 2.17
C TRP A 55 -4.62 2.14 1.89
N SER A 56 -3.63 1.26 1.76
CA SER A 56 -2.24 1.67 1.52
C SER A 56 -2.06 2.42 0.20
N LEU A 57 -2.84 2.09 -0.84
CA LEU A 57 -2.83 2.84 -2.10
C LEU A 57 -3.32 4.28 -1.91
N VAL A 58 -4.40 4.47 -1.15
CA VAL A 58 -4.94 5.81 -0.85
C VAL A 58 -3.93 6.62 -0.06
N VAL A 59 -3.31 6.04 0.96
CA VAL A 59 -2.32 6.75 1.79
C VAL A 59 -1.04 7.04 1.00
N ARG A 60 -0.58 6.10 0.16
CA ARG A 60 0.55 6.31 -0.73
C ARG A 60 0.32 7.46 -1.70
N GLN A 61 -0.87 7.56 -2.30
CA GLN A 61 -1.21 8.69 -3.17
C GLN A 61 -1.08 10.04 -2.44
N ARG A 62 -1.58 10.11 -1.21
CA ARG A 62 -1.48 11.33 -0.38
C ARG A 62 -0.04 11.63 0.04
N TRP A 63 0.75 10.60 0.32
CA TRP A 63 2.18 10.74 0.64
C TRP A 63 2.97 11.33 -0.53
N LEU A 64 2.77 10.82 -1.74
CA LEU A 64 3.42 11.34 -2.96
C LEU A 64 3.03 12.80 -3.26
N GLN A 65 1.76 13.18 -3.01
CA GLN A 65 1.31 14.57 -3.14
C GLN A 65 1.99 15.51 -2.14
N GLN A 66 2.36 15.02 -0.95
CA GLN A 66 3.04 15.79 0.06
C GLN A 66 4.52 15.99 -0.27
N GLU A 67 5.20 14.96 -0.79
CA GLU A 67 6.59 15.08 -1.27
C GLU A 67 6.69 16.12 -2.40
N GLN A 68 5.81 16.05 -3.41
CA GLN A 68 5.81 17.01 -4.53
C GLN A 68 5.61 18.46 -4.09
N LYS A 69 4.75 18.71 -3.09
CA LYS A 69 4.54 20.06 -2.54
C LYS A 69 5.77 20.57 -1.79
N THR A 70 6.49 19.67 -1.12
CA THR A 70 7.68 20.04 -0.33
C THR A 70 8.87 20.37 -1.24
N ASP A 71 9.05 19.60 -2.32
CA ASP A 71 10.10 19.87 -3.30
C ASP A 71 9.84 21.19 -4.06
N GLY A 72 8.61 21.43 -4.52
CA GLY A 72 8.27 22.68 -5.20
C GLY A 72 8.47 23.93 -4.35
N MET A 73 8.18 23.87 -3.06
CA MET A 73 8.38 24.99 -2.12
C MET A 73 9.87 25.24 -1.84
N THR A 74 10.69 24.18 -1.85
CA THR A 74 12.15 24.28 -1.65
C THR A 74 12.84 24.89 -2.87
N ASP A 75 12.36 24.60 -4.08
CA ASP A 75 12.89 25.18 -5.32
C ASP A 75 12.50 26.65 -5.50
N GLU A 76 11.28 27.07 -5.14
CA GLU A 76 10.93 28.50 -5.17
C GLU A 76 11.74 29.32 -4.17
N SER A 77 11.92 28.81 -2.94
CA SER A 77 12.71 29.51 -1.91
C SER A 77 14.20 29.66 -2.26
N LYS A 78 14.73 28.88 -3.20
CA LYS A 78 16.10 29.03 -3.74
C LYS A 78 16.19 30.03 -4.89
N LYS A 79 15.07 30.36 -5.54
CA LYS A 79 15.03 31.27 -6.70
C LYS A 79 14.94 32.74 -6.28
N ASP A 80 14.43 33.00 -5.08
CA ASP A 80 14.34 34.32 -4.45
C ASP A 80 15.61 34.74 -3.67
N LYS A 81 16.72 34.00 -3.80
CA LYS A 81 17.99 34.26 -3.12
C LYS A 81 19.15 34.41 -4.10
#